data_AF-A0A849DBX6-F1
#
_entry.id   AF-A0A849DBX6-F1
#
_cell.length_a   1.000
_cell.length_b   1.000
_cell.length_c   1.000
_cell.angle_alpha   90.00
_cell.angle_beta   90.00
_cell.angle_gamma   90.00
#
_symmetry.space_group_name_H-M   'P 1'
#
loop_
_entity.id
_entity.type
_entity.pdbx_description
1 polymer ?
#
loop_
_entity_poly.entity_id
_entity_poly.type
_entity_poly.pdbx_seq_one_letter_code
_entity_poly.pdbx_strand_id
1 'polypeptide(L)'
;MNVEPLESSLERHFDLVDKIILSRQDPVTGLLPASTAVNAHGDYTDAWVRDNVYSILSVWGLALGYRKFDPEHHRSYLLSQSVVKLMRGLLSAMMRQSDRIEAFKKTHDPTDALHAKYGTKTGLAVVGDDEWGHLQLDASSLFLLMLAQMTASGLRIVYTMDEVDFVQNMVHYISHTYCTPDYGIWERGNKINHGNTEINGSSVGMAKAALEALDGFNLFGDLSSHEAVIHVIPSDIARSRFTLQGLLPRESNSKETDAALLSIIGYPAYAVEDVNLVKRTRDKIIKKLAGNYGCKRFLLDGHQSSIEDPHRLHYEPSELREFEHIESEWPLFFTYLLLDALLRNEKEEIDYWKNKLQPLFVEQDGKKLLPELYIVPKES
;
A
#
# COMPACT_ATOMS: atom_id res chain seq x y z
N MET A 1 30.49 4.25 -17.83
CA MET A 1 29.12 4.79 -17.92
C MET A 1 29.24 6.29 -18.05
N ASN A 2 28.57 6.93 -19.01
CA ASN A 2 28.59 8.40 -19.09
C ASN A 2 27.93 8.95 -17.82
N VAL A 3 28.66 9.76 -17.06
CA VAL A 3 28.24 10.29 -15.76
C VAL A 3 27.22 11.41 -15.93
N GLU A 4 27.41 12.29 -16.93
CA GLU A 4 26.54 13.45 -17.18
C GLU A 4 25.07 13.10 -17.47
N PRO A 5 24.72 12.08 -18.29
CA PRO A 5 23.32 11.70 -18.52
C PRO A 5 22.63 11.13 -17.27
N LEU A 6 23.39 10.48 -16.38
CA LEU A 6 22.84 9.88 -15.16
C LEU A 6 22.56 10.95 -14.11
N GLU A 7 23.49 11.89 -13.92
CA GLU A 7 23.32 13.04 -13.03
C GLU A 7 22.11 13.89 -13.47
N SER A 8 22.02 14.26 -14.75
CA SER A 8 20.87 15.00 -15.28
C SER A 8 19.54 14.25 -15.10
N SER A 9 19.55 12.92 -15.20
CA SER A 9 18.37 12.11 -14.90
C SER A 9 17.99 12.18 -13.42
N LEU A 10 18.95 12.03 -12.51
CA LEU A 10 18.70 12.12 -11.07
C LEU A 10 18.18 13.50 -10.66
N GLU A 11 18.75 14.56 -11.22
CA GLU A 11 18.32 15.95 -11.06
C GLU A 11 16.84 16.11 -11.46
N ARG A 12 16.48 15.64 -12.66
CA ARG A 12 15.09 15.71 -13.15
C ARG A 12 14.12 14.96 -12.25
N HIS A 13 14.50 13.80 -11.73
CA HIS A 13 13.63 13.04 -10.81
C HIS A 13 13.51 13.71 -9.44
N PHE A 14 14.57 14.38 -8.97
CA PHE A 14 14.53 15.17 -7.75
C PHE A 14 13.54 16.33 -7.87
N ASP A 15 13.59 17.11 -8.95
CA ASP A 15 12.65 18.20 -9.18
C ASP A 15 11.19 17.72 -9.27
N LEU A 16 10.97 16.52 -9.82
CA LEU A 16 9.63 15.90 -9.88
C LEU A 16 9.15 15.48 -8.48
N VAL A 17 9.99 14.75 -7.74
CA VAL A 17 9.67 14.28 -6.39
C VAL A 17 9.46 15.44 -5.44
N ASP A 18 10.31 16.47 -5.51
CA ASP A 18 10.18 17.67 -4.68
C ASP A 18 8.86 18.39 -4.96
N LYS A 19 8.56 18.66 -6.25
CA LYS A 19 7.34 19.38 -6.65
C LYS A 19 6.06 18.59 -6.38
N ILE A 20 6.05 17.28 -6.59
CA ILE A 20 4.83 16.44 -6.55
C ILE A 20 4.59 15.85 -5.16
N ILE A 21 5.63 15.49 -4.42
CA ILE A 21 5.49 14.74 -3.16
C ILE A 21 5.99 15.58 -1.99
N LEU A 22 7.27 15.97 -1.96
CA LEU A 22 7.85 16.59 -0.76
C LEU A 22 7.28 17.98 -0.46
N SER A 23 6.85 18.72 -1.48
CA SER A 23 6.14 20.00 -1.32
C SER A 23 4.82 19.90 -0.54
N ARG A 24 4.26 18.68 -0.43
CA ARG A 24 3.02 18.37 0.31
C ARG A 24 3.30 17.72 1.67
N GLN A 25 4.54 17.39 1.98
CA GLN A 25 4.91 16.75 3.24
C GLN A 25 4.78 17.75 4.39
N ASP A 26 4.02 17.39 5.42
CA ASP A 26 3.84 18.27 6.56
C ASP A 26 5.19 18.51 7.28
N PRO A 27 5.54 19.78 7.57
CA PRO A 27 6.83 20.12 8.14
C PRO A 27 6.98 19.72 9.61
N VAL A 28 5.92 19.32 10.30
CA VAL A 28 5.97 18.89 11.71
C VAL A 28 5.84 17.38 11.81
N THR A 29 4.74 16.81 11.32
CA THR A 29 4.45 15.37 11.44
C THR A 29 5.23 14.53 10.44
N GLY A 30 5.60 15.11 9.29
CA GLY A 30 6.16 14.37 8.16
C GLY A 30 5.15 13.60 7.32
N LEU A 31 3.86 13.66 7.67
CA LEU A 31 2.79 12.97 6.94
C LEU A 31 2.47 13.68 5.63
N LEU A 32 1.94 12.91 4.69
CA LEU A 32 1.40 13.37 3.41
C LEU A 32 -0.12 13.25 3.42
N PRO A 33 -0.85 14.22 2.86
CA PRO A 33 -2.26 14.02 2.52
C PRO A 33 -2.36 12.96 1.41
N ALA A 34 -3.40 12.13 1.41
CA ALA A 34 -3.64 11.15 0.35
C ALA A 34 -3.84 11.83 -1.03
N SER A 35 -4.49 12.99 -1.05
CA SER A 35 -4.62 13.84 -2.24
C SER A 35 -4.79 15.30 -1.86
N THR A 36 -4.55 16.21 -2.81
CA THR A 36 -4.89 17.62 -2.65
C THR A 36 -6.34 17.95 -3.01
N ALA A 37 -7.10 16.96 -3.49
CA ALA A 37 -8.49 17.14 -3.88
C ALA A 37 -9.43 16.77 -2.73
N VAL A 38 -10.34 17.69 -2.38
CA VAL A 38 -11.54 17.36 -1.62
C VAL A 38 -12.64 17.10 -2.64
N ASN A 39 -13.16 15.88 -2.69
CA ASN A 39 -14.23 15.50 -3.61
C ASN A 39 -15.40 14.86 -2.84
N ALA A 40 -16.47 14.47 -3.54
CA ALA A 40 -17.66 13.89 -2.92
C ALA A 40 -17.41 12.54 -2.22
N HIS A 41 -16.27 11.89 -2.46
CA HIS A 41 -15.91 10.57 -1.93
C HIS A 41 -14.99 10.64 -0.70
N GLY A 42 -14.54 11.83 -0.27
CA GLY A 42 -13.79 11.98 0.97
C GLY A 42 -12.98 13.28 1.09
N ASP A 43 -12.58 13.57 2.32
CA ASP A 43 -11.52 14.52 2.60
C ASP A 43 -10.16 13.82 2.46
N TYR A 44 -9.59 13.85 1.26
CA TYR A 44 -8.28 13.26 1.01
C TYR A 44 -7.12 14.10 1.58
N THR A 45 -7.40 15.15 2.35
CA THR A 45 -6.36 15.91 3.06
C THR A 45 -5.85 15.20 4.32
N ASP A 46 -6.53 14.12 4.74
CA ASP A 46 -6.02 13.21 5.77
C ASP A 46 -4.90 12.30 5.24
N ALA A 47 -4.11 11.78 6.18
CA ALA A 47 -2.98 10.91 5.92
C ALA A 47 -3.38 9.44 6.09
N TRP A 48 -3.63 8.76 4.97
CA TRP A 48 -3.78 7.31 4.94
C TRP A 48 -2.42 6.63 5.07
N VAL A 49 -2.34 5.60 5.91
CA VAL A 49 -1.10 4.82 6.12
C VAL A 49 -0.57 4.29 4.79
N ARG A 50 -1.44 3.65 4.00
CA ARG A 50 -1.07 3.01 2.73
C ARG A 50 -0.54 4.02 1.71
N ASP A 51 -1.24 5.12 1.51
CA ASP A 51 -0.91 6.18 0.56
C ASP A 51 0.40 6.89 0.95
N ASN A 52 0.60 7.13 2.24
CA ASN A 52 1.86 7.68 2.76
C ASN A 52 3.03 6.74 2.47
N VAL A 53 2.88 5.45 2.77
CA VAL A 53 3.93 4.46 2.55
C VAL A 53 4.23 4.33 1.06
N TYR A 54 3.24 4.13 0.18
CA TYR A 54 3.50 4.01 -1.26
C TYR A 54 4.10 5.30 -1.86
N SER A 55 3.65 6.47 -1.43
CA SER A 55 4.19 7.75 -1.91
C SER A 55 5.68 7.90 -1.57
N ILE A 56 6.06 7.58 -0.33
CA ILE A 56 7.43 7.75 0.15
C ILE A 56 8.42 6.75 -0.46
N LEU A 57 7.96 5.63 -1.05
CA LEU A 57 8.82 4.68 -1.76
C LEU A 57 9.56 5.31 -2.94
N SER A 58 8.93 6.25 -3.64
CA SER A 58 9.58 6.95 -4.75
C SER A 58 10.73 7.84 -4.27
N VAL A 59 10.55 8.51 -3.12
CA VAL A 59 11.56 9.33 -2.44
C VAL A 59 12.71 8.45 -1.96
N TRP A 60 12.39 7.31 -1.35
CA TRP A 60 13.37 6.33 -0.89
C TRP A 60 14.17 5.73 -2.04
N GLY A 61 13.50 5.31 -3.12
CA GLY A 61 14.16 4.81 -4.33
C GLY A 61 15.10 5.83 -4.96
N LEU A 62 14.71 7.11 -5.00
CA LEU A 62 15.58 8.19 -5.47
C LEU A 62 16.76 8.43 -4.51
N ALA A 63 16.55 8.36 -3.20
CA ALA A 63 17.62 8.47 -2.21
C ALA A 63 18.69 7.39 -2.39
N LEU A 64 18.26 6.15 -2.65
CA LEU A 64 19.13 5.02 -2.98
C LEU A 64 19.83 5.24 -4.33
N GLY A 65 19.13 5.79 -5.32
CA GLY A 65 19.69 6.17 -6.62
C GLY A 65 20.85 7.17 -6.48
N TYR A 66 20.64 8.25 -5.74
CA TYR A 66 21.71 9.21 -5.41
C TYR A 66 22.86 8.55 -4.65
N ARG A 67 22.57 7.75 -3.62
CA ARG A 67 23.60 7.05 -2.82
C ARG A 67 24.47 6.13 -3.68
N LYS A 68 23.87 5.46 -4.66
CA LYS A 68 24.57 4.58 -5.59
C LYS A 68 25.42 5.36 -6.60
N PHE A 69 24.97 6.55 -6.99
CA PHE A 69 25.70 7.45 -7.88
C PHE A 69 26.91 8.08 -7.17
N ASP A 70 26.68 8.67 -6.01
CA ASP A 70 27.68 9.26 -5.13
C ASP A 70 27.22 9.09 -3.66
N PRO A 71 27.92 8.26 -2.85
CA PRO A 71 27.57 8.01 -1.45
C PRO A 71 27.49 9.27 -0.58
N GLU A 72 28.26 10.31 -0.89
CA GLU A 72 28.32 11.57 -0.13
C GLU A 72 27.37 12.63 -0.70
N HIS A 73 26.55 12.28 -1.69
CA HIS A 73 25.65 13.22 -2.33
C HIS A 73 24.60 13.74 -1.35
N HIS A 74 24.62 15.05 -1.08
CA HIS A 74 23.73 15.71 -0.11
C HIS A 74 22.23 15.41 -0.32
N ARG A 75 21.78 15.22 -1.57
CA ARG A 75 20.38 14.84 -1.85
C ARG A 75 20.02 13.45 -1.33
N SER A 76 20.96 12.51 -1.29
CA SER A 76 20.71 11.22 -0.65
C SER A 76 20.34 11.41 0.82
N TYR A 77 21.07 12.27 1.54
CA TYR A 77 20.75 12.63 2.92
C TYR A 77 19.39 13.29 3.04
N LEU A 78 19.11 14.35 2.27
CA LEU A 78 17.85 15.10 2.33
C LEU A 78 16.62 14.22 2.07
N LEU A 79 16.68 13.39 1.02
CA LEU A 79 15.62 12.46 0.67
C LEU A 79 15.46 11.38 1.76
N SER A 80 16.57 10.83 2.26
CA SER A 80 16.55 9.84 3.35
C SER A 80 15.90 10.40 4.62
N GLN A 81 16.20 11.65 5.00
CA GLN A 81 15.58 12.29 6.16
C GLN A 81 14.08 12.53 5.96
N SER A 82 13.66 12.87 4.73
CA SER A 82 12.24 13.02 4.39
C SER A 82 11.49 11.70 4.54
N VAL A 83 12.10 10.58 4.12
CA VAL A 83 11.57 9.22 4.30
C VAL A 83 11.44 8.87 5.77
N VAL A 84 12.52 9.06 6.55
CA VAL A 84 12.54 8.80 8.00
C VAL A 84 11.45 9.60 8.70
N LYS A 85 11.30 10.88 8.36
CA LYS A 85 10.30 11.76 8.96
C LYS A 85 8.88 11.25 8.74
N LEU A 86 8.52 10.84 7.52
CA LEU A 86 7.19 10.30 7.23
C LEU A 86 6.92 9.00 7.98
N MET A 87 7.85 8.05 7.92
CA MET A 87 7.68 6.75 8.58
C MET A 87 7.60 6.89 10.10
N ARG A 88 8.36 7.83 10.68
CA ARG A 88 8.24 8.18 12.10
C ARG A 88 6.95 8.91 12.45
N GLY A 89 6.43 9.74 11.54
CA GLY A 89 5.11 10.36 11.66
C GLY A 89 4.01 9.30 11.80
N LEU A 90 4.03 8.29 10.92
CA LEU A 90 3.11 7.16 10.99
C LEU A 90 3.30 6.34 12.27
N LEU A 91 4.54 6.00 12.63
CA LEU A 91 4.83 5.28 13.89
C LEU A 91 4.28 6.03 15.11
N SER A 92 4.50 7.34 15.17
CA SER A 92 4.02 8.18 16.27
C SER A 92 2.49 8.24 16.33
N ALA A 93 1.82 8.29 15.18
CA ALA A 93 0.35 8.28 15.11
C ALA A 93 -0.23 6.91 15.54
N MET A 94 0.42 5.81 15.16
CA MET A 94 0.04 4.46 15.58
C MET A 94 0.28 4.24 17.07
N MET A 95 1.41 4.70 17.62
CA MET A 95 1.73 4.57 19.06
C MET A 95 0.73 5.27 19.98
N ARG A 96 0.12 6.35 19.51
CA ARG A 96 -0.96 7.06 20.23
C ARG A 96 -2.26 6.24 20.37
N GLN A 97 -2.35 5.10 19.69
CA GLN A 97 -3.47 4.17 19.70
C GLN A 97 -3.07 2.79 20.24
N SER A 98 -1.99 2.73 21.05
CA SER A 98 -1.48 1.47 21.59
C SER A 98 -2.50 0.72 22.45
N ASP A 99 -3.40 1.44 23.13
CA ASP A 99 -4.53 0.91 23.88
C ASP A 99 -5.50 0.10 22.99
N ARG A 100 -5.75 0.58 21.77
CA ARG A 100 -6.59 -0.12 20.78
C ARG A 100 -5.98 -1.45 20.36
N ILE A 101 -4.68 -1.47 20.08
CA ILE A 101 -3.97 -2.71 19.71
C ILE A 101 -4.08 -3.76 20.84
N GLU A 102 -3.94 -3.33 22.10
CA GLU A 102 -4.12 -4.22 23.25
C GLU A 102 -5.56 -4.72 23.41
N ALA A 103 -6.56 -3.89 23.11
CA ALA A 103 -7.96 -4.28 23.11
C ALA A 103 -8.25 -5.28 21.99
N PHE A 104 -7.87 -4.97 20.75
CA PHE A 104 -8.12 -5.79 19.57
C PHE A 104 -7.56 -7.20 19.69
N LYS A 105 -6.35 -7.37 20.21
CA LYS A 105 -5.75 -8.71 20.42
C LYS A 105 -6.60 -9.62 21.32
N LYS A 106 -7.50 -9.05 22.13
CA LYS A 106 -8.44 -9.78 22.99
C LYS A 106 -9.81 -9.92 22.32
N THR A 107 -10.34 -8.84 21.79
CA THR A 107 -11.72 -8.77 21.31
C THR A 107 -11.87 -9.26 19.88
N HIS A 108 -10.88 -8.99 19.03
CA HIS A 108 -10.93 -9.13 17.58
C HIS A 108 -12.10 -8.34 16.94
N ASP A 109 -12.61 -7.33 17.65
CA ASP A 109 -13.71 -6.49 17.20
C ASP A 109 -13.16 -5.38 16.29
N PRO A 110 -13.73 -5.16 15.09
CA PRO A 110 -13.31 -4.07 14.22
C PRO A 110 -13.32 -2.69 14.88
N THR A 111 -14.15 -2.43 15.90
CA THR A 111 -14.22 -1.15 16.61
C THR A 111 -13.02 -0.88 17.52
N ASP A 112 -12.33 -1.94 17.94
CA ASP A 112 -11.08 -1.86 18.72
C ASP A 112 -9.84 -1.80 17.81
N ALA A 113 -10.01 -1.81 16.49
CA ALA A 113 -8.90 -1.87 15.56
C ALA A 113 -8.09 -0.56 15.54
N LEU A 114 -6.84 -0.67 15.08
CA LEU A 114 -6.01 0.49 14.83
C LEU A 114 -6.60 1.30 13.69
N HIS A 115 -6.70 2.63 13.83
CA HIS A 115 -7.14 3.47 12.72
C HIS A 115 -6.07 3.50 11.63
N ALA A 116 -6.49 3.44 10.37
CA ALA A 116 -5.61 3.46 9.20
C ALA A 116 -5.48 4.82 8.50
N LYS A 117 -6.09 5.88 9.06
CA LYS A 117 -5.95 7.27 8.59
C LYS A 117 -5.86 8.27 9.74
N TYR A 118 -5.10 9.34 9.56
CA TYR A 118 -4.80 10.34 10.59
C TYR A 118 -4.88 11.77 10.06
N GLY A 119 -5.10 12.73 10.94
CA GLY A 119 -5.03 14.14 10.57
C GLY A 119 -3.59 14.49 10.19
N THR A 120 -3.37 14.94 8.96
CA THR A 120 -2.01 15.19 8.41
C THR A 120 -1.16 16.10 9.31
N LYS A 121 -1.78 17.11 9.93
CA LYS A 121 -1.09 18.08 10.81
C LYS A 121 -0.99 17.64 12.28
N THR A 122 -1.76 16.64 12.71
CA THR A 122 -1.91 16.28 14.13
C THR A 122 -1.43 14.87 14.46
N GLY A 123 -1.46 13.95 13.49
CA GLY A 123 -1.23 12.53 13.69
C GLY A 123 -2.29 11.88 14.60
N LEU A 124 -3.49 12.45 14.69
CA LEU A 124 -4.59 11.95 15.51
C LEU A 124 -5.66 11.29 14.64
N ALA A 125 -6.49 10.44 15.23
CA ALA A 125 -7.70 9.93 14.60
C ALA A 125 -8.61 11.08 14.15
N VAL A 126 -9.23 10.92 12.99
CA VAL A 126 -10.02 11.95 12.28
C VAL A 126 -11.48 11.55 12.07
N VAL A 127 -11.81 10.29 12.39
CA VAL A 127 -13.16 9.72 12.30
C VAL A 127 -13.47 8.93 13.56
N GLY A 128 -14.75 8.74 13.85
CA GLY A 128 -15.23 7.82 14.87
C GLY A 128 -14.98 6.35 14.51
N ASP A 129 -15.08 5.48 15.52
CA ASP A 129 -14.74 4.05 15.40
C ASP A 129 -15.74 3.27 14.52
N ASP A 130 -17.00 3.71 14.49
CA ASP A 130 -18.09 3.13 13.68
C ASP A 130 -18.32 3.87 12.35
N GLU A 131 -17.62 4.98 12.12
CA GLU A 131 -17.85 5.85 10.98
C GLU A 131 -17.08 5.43 9.72
N TRP A 132 -16.07 4.57 9.86
CA TRP A 132 -15.17 4.20 8.76
C TRP A 132 -14.54 2.81 8.95
N GLY A 133 -14.33 2.10 7.84
CA GLY A 133 -13.78 0.75 7.78
C GLY A 133 -12.29 0.70 8.12
N HIS A 134 -11.97 0.92 9.40
CA HIS A 134 -10.62 1.21 9.85
C HIS A 134 -9.76 -0.02 10.13
N LEU A 135 -10.38 -1.20 10.35
CA LEU A 135 -9.68 -2.48 10.37
C LEU A 135 -9.15 -2.79 8.94
N GLN A 136 -7.94 -2.31 8.67
CA GLN A 136 -7.20 -2.49 7.41
C GLN A 136 -5.85 -3.13 7.73
N LEU A 137 -5.83 -4.47 7.70
CA LEU A 137 -4.64 -5.23 8.07
C LEU A 137 -3.56 -5.14 6.97
N ASP A 138 -3.95 -4.89 5.72
CA ASP A 138 -3.03 -4.62 4.60
C ASP A 138 -2.17 -3.37 4.85
N ALA A 139 -2.77 -2.27 5.31
CA ALA A 139 -2.08 -1.00 5.49
C ALA A 139 -1.06 -1.07 6.64
N SER A 140 -1.46 -1.66 7.77
CA SER A 140 -0.58 -1.90 8.91
C SER A 140 0.58 -2.84 8.55
N SER A 141 0.29 -3.89 7.79
CA SER A 141 1.32 -4.83 7.32
C SER A 141 2.29 -4.20 6.33
N LEU A 142 1.80 -3.37 5.40
CA LEU A 142 2.63 -2.65 4.45
C LEU A 142 3.61 -1.70 5.16
N PHE A 143 3.13 -0.98 6.18
CA PHE A 143 3.99 -0.14 7.01
C PHE A 143 5.12 -0.95 7.67
N LEU A 144 4.78 -2.10 8.27
CA LEU A 144 5.75 -2.99 8.92
C LEU A 144 6.77 -3.59 7.94
N LEU A 145 6.30 -4.04 6.77
CA LEU A 145 7.18 -4.54 5.70
C LEU A 145 8.17 -3.45 5.26
N MET A 146 7.67 -2.24 4.99
CA MET A 146 8.53 -1.14 4.56
C MET A 146 9.44 -0.61 5.67
N LEU A 147 9.00 -0.64 6.93
CA LEU A 147 9.83 -0.32 8.08
C LEU A 147 11.07 -1.23 8.11
N ALA A 148 10.89 -2.54 7.96
CA ALA A 148 12.00 -3.50 7.90
C ALA A 148 12.91 -3.24 6.70
N GLN A 149 12.35 -3.11 5.49
CA GLN A 149 13.13 -2.90 4.25
C GLN A 149 13.94 -1.59 4.28
N MET A 150 13.31 -0.50 4.72
CA MET A 150 13.97 0.81 4.84
C MET A 150 15.07 0.79 5.91
N THR A 151 14.82 0.14 7.04
CA THR A 151 15.83 -0.04 8.10
C THR A 151 17.01 -0.88 7.59
N ALA A 152 16.74 -1.97 6.86
CA ALA A 152 17.76 -2.80 6.24
C ALA A 152 18.61 -2.03 5.21
N SER A 153 18.03 -1.00 4.58
CA SER A 153 18.76 -0.10 3.68
C SER A 153 19.61 0.96 4.39
N GLY A 154 19.68 0.93 5.73
CA GLY A 154 20.47 1.84 6.56
C GLY A 154 19.72 3.08 7.05
N LEU A 155 18.39 3.17 6.88
CA LEU A 155 17.62 4.26 7.47
C LEU A 155 17.38 4.00 8.96
N ARG A 156 17.52 5.04 9.78
CA ARG A 156 17.18 5.00 11.21
C ARG A 156 15.76 5.49 11.39
N ILE A 157 14.82 4.55 11.54
CA ILE A 157 13.40 4.88 11.74
C ILE A 157 13.00 4.66 13.20
N VAL A 158 13.47 3.59 13.84
CA VAL A 158 13.20 3.27 15.26
C VAL A 158 14.35 3.76 16.14
N TYR A 159 14.04 4.50 17.21
CA TYR A 159 14.99 5.22 18.07
C TYR A 159 15.01 4.76 19.52
N THR A 160 13.93 4.16 20.02
CA THR A 160 13.80 3.81 21.44
C THR A 160 13.30 2.38 21.62
N MET A 161 13.52 1.82 22.81
CA MET A 161 12.97 0.50 23.15
C MET A 161 11.45 0.50 23.23
N ASP A 162 10.82 1.61 23.63
CA ASP A 162 9.35 1.73 23.61
C ASP A 162 8.80 1.61 22.18
N GLU A 163 9.52 2.16 21.20
CA GLU A 163 9.18 2.02 19.78
C GLU A 163 9.41 0.58 19.28
N VAL A 164 10.47 -0.11 19.75
CA VAL A 164 10.70 -1.54 19.47
C VAL A 164 9.55 -2.39 20.01
N ASP A 165 9.20 -2.20 21.29
CA ASP A 165 8.13 -2.95 21.97
C ASP A 165 6.78 -2.71 21.27
N PHE A 166 6.54 -1.49 20.80
CA PHE A 166 5.36 -1.19 20.00
C PHE A 166 5.35 -1.92 18.66
N VAL A 167 6.48 -1.98 17.94
CA VAL A 167 6.57 -2.74 16.68
C VAL A 167 6.39 -4.25 16.93
N GLN A 168 6.96 -4.79 18.01
CA GLN A 168 6.71 -6.16 18.44
C GLN A 168 5.21 -6.40 18.73
N ASN A 169 4.54 -5.42 19.32
CA ASN A 169 3.10 -5.47 19.55
C ASN A 169 2.31 -5.48 18.23
N MET A 170 2.70 -4.64 17.28
CA MET A 170 2.11 -4.59 15.94
C MET A 170 2.30 -5.92 15.18
N VAL A 171 3.41 -6.64 15.38
CA VAL A 171 3.57 -8.00 14.85
C VAL A 171 2.51 -8.95 15.38
N HIS A 172 2.20 -8.90 16.68
CA HIS A 172 1.10 -9.70 17.25
C HIS A 172 -0.28 -9.26 16.77
N TYR A 173 -0.46 -7.97 16.46
CA TYR A 173 -1.69 -7.44 15.89
C TYR A 173 -1.97 -8.04 14.49
N ILE A 174 -0.95 -8.11 13.62
CA ILE A 174 -1.12 -8.63 12.25
C ILE A 174 -0.99 -10.16 12.15
N SER A 175 -0.55 -10.86 13.20
CA SER A 175 -0.19 -12.28 13.12
C SER A 175 -1.36 -13.21 12.78
N HIS A 176 -2.58 -12.80 13.15
CA HIS A 176 -3.82 -13.56 12.92
C HIS A 176 -4.57 -13.16 11.64
N THR A 177 -4.00 -12.31 10.78
CA THR A 177 -4.64 -11.85 9.53
C THR A 177 -5.17 -13.00 8.67
N TYR A 178 -4.51 -14.17 8.70
CA TYR A 178 -4.95 -15.38 7.99
C TYR A 178 -6.36 -15.90 8.39
N CYS A 179 -6.90 -15.47 9.53
CA CYS A 179 -8.23 -15.81 10.02
C CYS A 179 -9.03 -14.62 10.58
N THR A 180 -8.52 -13.39 10.47
CA THR A 180 -9.20 -12.18 10.92
C THR A 180 -9.78 -11.43 9.72
N PRO A 181 -11.12 -11.40 9.56
CA PRO A 181 -11.75 -10.64 8.49
C PRO A 181 -11.50 -9.15 8.65
N ASP A 182 -11.20 -8.45 7.56
CA ASP A 182 -10.95 -7.00 7.55
C ASP A 182 -11.72 -6.30 6.40
N TYR A 183 -11.58 -4.98 6.30
CA TYR A 183 -12.20 -4.19 5.24
C TYR A 183 -11.40 -4.22 3.92
N GLY A 184 -10.19 -4.77 3.95
CA GLY A 184 -9.26 -4.83 2.84
C GLY A 184 -8.82 -3.46 2.34
N ILE A 185 -8.01 -3.47 1.27
CA ILE A 185 -7.40 -2.27 0.68
C ILE A 185 -8.40 -1.22 0.17
N TRP A 186 -9.64 -1.64 -0.10
CA TRP A 186 -10.72 -0.79 -0.60
C TRP A 186 -11.66 -0.29 0.48
N GLU A 187 -11.42 -0.63 1.75
CA GLU A 187 -12.17 -0.09 2.90
C GLU A 187 -13.65 -0.50 2.90
N ARG A 188 -13.97 -1.62 2.22
CA ARG A 188 -15.35 -2.07 1.96
C ARG A 188 -15.70 -3.43 2.57
N GLY A 189 -14.70 -4.25 2.86
CA GLY A 189 -14.90 -5.63 3.28
C GLY A 189 -15.48 -6.44 2.13
N ASN A 190 -16.75 -6.81 2.21
CA ASN A 190 -17.44 -7.52 1.13
C ASN A 190 -17.71 -6.65 -0.11
N LYS A 191 -18.00 -7.30 -1.23
CA LYS A 191 -18.24 -6.66 -2.53
C LYS A 191 -19.38 -5.63 -2.54
N ILE A 192 -20.40 -5.82 -1.70
CA ILE A 192 -21.60 -4.96 -1.64
C ILE A 192 -21.41 -3.79 -0.65
N ASN A 193 -20.29 -3.80 0.09
CA ASN A 193 -19.94 -2.79 1.08
C ASN A 193 -20.95 -2.63 2.24
N HIS A 194 -21.70 -3.66 2.64
CA HIS A 194 -22.67 -3.53 3.75
C HIS A 194 -22.04 -3.60 5.16
N GLY A 195 -20.78 -3.16 5.31
CA GLY A 195 -20.06 -3.17 6.59
C GLY A 195 -19.55 -4.54 7.04
N ASN A 196 -19.75 -5.61 6.26
CA ASN A 196 -19.27 -6.95 6.58
C ASN A 196 -17.83 -7.15 6.11
N THR A 197 -16.94 -7.44 7.05
CA THR A 197 -15.53 -7.78 6.82
C THR A 197 -15.37 -9.18 6.21
N GLU A 198 -14.30 -9.39 5.43
CA GLU A 198 -13.95 -10.70 4.84
C GLU A 198 -12.47 -10.99 5.01
N ILE A 199 -12.07 -12.27 4.90
CA ILE A 199 -10.65 -12.60 4.74
C ILE A 199 -10.21 -12.19 3.35
N ASN A 200 -9.44 -11.10 3.26
CA ASN A 200 -8.92 -10.54 2.02
C ASN A 200 -7.50 -11.08 1.75
N GLY A 201 -7.31 -11.68 0.57
CA GLY A 201 -6.05 -12.28 0.14
C GLY A 201 -4.92 -11.28 0.11
N SER A 202 -5.18 -10.06 -0.37
CA SER A 202 -4.22 -8.94 -0.31
C SER A 202 -3.73 -8.63 1.11
N SER A 203 -4.63 -8.58 2.11
CA SER A 203 -4.27 -8.40 3.52
C SER A 203 -3.44 -9.56 4.07
N VAL A 204 -3.87 -10.82 3.83
CA VAL A 204 -3.14 -12.01 4.28
C VAL A 204 -1.73 -12.08 3.68
N GLY A 205 -1.60 -11.76 2.40
CA GLY A 205 -0.30 -11.77 1.70
C GLY A 205 0.63 -10.68 2.21
N MET A 206 0.12 -9.47 2.40
CA MET A 206 0.92 -8.38 2.95
C MET A 206 1.38 -8.68 4.38
N ALA A 207 0.48 -9.20 5.23
CA ALA A 207 0.81 -9.62 6.59
C ALA A 207 1.86 -10.73 6.60
N LYS A 208 1.71 -11.77 5.78
CA LYS A 208 2.72 -12.82 5.64
C LYS A 208 4.10 -12.25 5.31
N ALA A 209 4.18 -11.38 4.31
CA ALA A 209 5.46 -10.79 3.90
C ALA A 209 6.07 -9.92 5.02
N ALA A 210 5.26 -9.14 5.73
CA ALA A 210 5.73 -8.34 6.87
C ALA A 210 6.27 -9.22 8.00
N LEU A 211 5.56 -10.30 8.34
CA LEU A 211 5.98 -11.29 9.34
C LEU A 211 7.29 -11.97 8.92
N GLU A 212 7.42 -12.40 7.66
CA GLU A 212 8.67 -12.98 7.15
C GLU A 212 9.84 -12.00 7.15
N ALA A 213 9.59 -10.72 6.86
CA ALA A 213 10.63 -9.68 6.87
C ALA A 213 11.08 -9.27 8.28
N LEU A 214 10.22 -9.41 9.28
CA LEU A 214 10.49 -9.01 10.66
C LEU A 214 11.01 -10.15 11.55
N ASP A 215 10.86 -11.41 11.15
CA ASP A 215 11.33 -12.56 11.95
C ASP A 215 12.85 -12.53 12.15
N GLY A 216 13.28 -12.29 13.40
CA GLY A 216 14.69 -12.13 13.76
C GLY A 216 15.31 -10.82 13.26
N PHE A 217 14.51 -9.85 12.82
CA PHE A 217 15.01 -8.58 12.31
C PHE A 217 15.33 -7.60 13.44
N ASN A 218 16.50 -6.96 13.37
CA ASN A 218 16.94 -5.94 14.32
C ASN A 218 16.50 -4.54 13.88
N LEU A 219 15.60 -3.91 14.64
CA LEU A 219 15.08 -2.57 14.32
C LEU A 219 16.09 -1.44 14.50
N PHE A 220 17.19 -1.68 15.22
CA PHE A 220 18.33 -0.77 15.24
C PHE A 220 19.34 -1.05 14.11
N GLY A 221 18.94 -1.77 13.06
CA GLY A 221 19.72 -1.95 11.84
C GLY A 221 21.08 -2.62 12.09
N ASP A 222 22.15 -1.92 11.76
CA ASP A 222 23.55 -2.34 11.89
C ASP A 222 24.12 -2.25 13.32
N LEU A 223 23.38 -1.68 14.29
CA LEU A 223 23.82 -1.68 15.69
C LEU A 223 23.57 -3.05 16.30
N SER A 224 24.57 -3.65 16.95
CA SER A 224 24.37 -4.91 17.67
C SER A 224 23.48 -4.67 18.90
N SER A 225 22.24 -5.17 18.84
CA SER A 225 21.31 -5.22 19.97
C SER A 225 20.51 -6.50 19.86
N HIS A 226 20.43 -7.25 20.95
CA HIS A 226 19.59 -8.44 21.03
C HIS A 226 18.16 -8.08 21.43
N GLU A 227 18.00 -6.97 22.16
CA GLU A 227 16.74 -6.46 22.67
C GLU A 227 15.88 -5.83 21.55
N ALA A 228 16.52 -5.25 20.53
CA ALA A 228 15.83 -4.67 19.37
C ALA A 228 15.44 -5.69 18.28
N VAL A 229 15.64 -6.99 18.54
CA VAL A 229 15.28 -8.07 17.62
C VAL A 229 13.80 -8.41 17.76
N ILE A 230 13.09 -8.39 16.65
CA ILE A 230 11.68 -8.75 16.58
C ILE A 230 11.51 -10.26 16.43
N HIS A 231 10.52 -10.79 17.14
CA HIS A 231 10.21 -12.22 17.17
C HIS A 231 8.84 -12.49 16.57
N VAL A 232 8.80 -13.44 15.64
CA VAL A 232 7.57 -13.88 14.97
C VAL A 232 7.33 -15.35 15.28
N ILE A 233 6.07 -15.73 15.48
CA ILE A 233 5.71 -17.13 15.69
C ILE A 233 5.68 -17.83 14.31
N PRO A 234 6.52 -18.85 14.04
CA PRO A 234 6.61 -19.46 12.71
C PRO A 234 5.28 -20.07 12.21
N SER A 235 4.41 -20.48 13.12
CA SER A 235 3.10 -21.03 12.77
C SER A 235 2.14 -19.99 12.17
N ASP A 236 2.30 -18.70 12.47
CA ASP A 236 1.49 -17.63 11.87
C ASP A 236 1.84 -17.42 10.39
N ILE A 237 3.13 -17.46 10.06
CA ILE A 237 3.61 -17.44 8.67
C ILE A 237 3.09 -18.69 7.93
N ALA A 238 3.20 -19.87 8.53
CA ALA A 238 2.73 -21.11 7.92
C ALA A 238 1.21 -21.10 7.66
N ARG A 239 0.40 -20.65 8.63
CA ARG A 239 -1.06 -20.52 8.47
C ARG A 239 -1.42 -19.51 7.39
N SER A 240 -0.75 -18.36 7.35
CA SER A 240 -0.93 -17.36 6.29
C SER A 240 -0.63 -17.94 4.91
N ARG A 241 0.44 -18.72 4.77
CA ARG A 241 0.77 -19.44 3.53
C ARG A 241 -0.33 -20.41 3.11
N PHE A 242 -0.85 -21.23 4.02
CA PHE A 242 -1.94 -22.17 3.72
C PHE A 242 -3.23 -21.45 3.33
N THR A 243 -3.59 -20.36 4.02
CA THR A 243 -4.75 -19.54 3.67
C THR A 243 -4.60 -18.98 2.26
N LEU A 244 -3.45 -18.41 1.90
CA LEU A 244 -3.20 -17.90 0.54
C LEU A 244 -3.32 -18.99 -0.54
N GLN A 245 -2.75 -20.17 -0.30
CA GLN A 245 -2.86 -21.30 -1.23
C GLN A 245 -4.32 -21.73 -1.47
N GLY A 246 -5.16 -21.68 -0.44
CA GLY A 246 -6.59 -22.00 -0.55
C GLY A 246 -7.47 -20.88 -1.13
N LEU A 247 -7.03 -19.63 -0.97
CA LEU A 247 -7.80 -18.45 -1.38
C LEU A 247 -7.52 -18.07 -2.84
N LEU A 248 -6.24 -17.96 -3.22
CA LEU A 248 -5.82 -17.50 -4.53
C LEU A 248 -6.31 -18.44 -5.66
N PRO A 249 -6.73 -17.91 -6.81
CA PRO A 249 -6.64 -16.50 -7.24
C PRO A 249 -7.84 -15.62 -6.86
N ARG A 250 -8.66 -16.04 -5.90
CA ARG A 250 -9.73 -15.18 -5.35
C ARG A 250 -9.14 -14.21 -4.33
N GLU A 251 -9.77 -13.05 -4.21
CA GLU A 251 -9.41 -12.09 -3.17
C GLU A 251 -10.15 -12.41 -1.88
N SER A 252 -11.43 -12.75 -1.96
CA SER A 252 -12.24 -13.05 -0.77
C SER A 252 -13.42 -13.95 -1.15
N ASN A 253 -14.33 -14.20 -0.21
CA ASN A 253 -15.55 -14.97 -0.47
C ASN A 253 -16.43 -14.31 -1.54
N SER A 254 -16.60 -12.98 -1.48
CA SER A 254 -17.43 -12.24 -2.44
C SER A 254 -16.69 -11.75 -3.69
N LYS A 255 -15.35 -11.67 -3.65
CA LYS A 255 -14.52 -11.17 -4.75
C LYS A 255 -13.78 -12.31 -5.46
N GLU A 256 -14.25 -12.68 -6.65
CA GLU A 256 -13.67 -13.79 -7.41
C GLU A 256 -12.21 -13.57 -7.83
N THR A 257 -11.77 -12.31 -7.92
CA THR A 257 -10.39 -11.85 -8.10
C THR A 257 -10.39 -10.35 -7.82
N ASP A 258 -9.23 -9.77 -7.54
CA ASP A 258 -9.03 -8.36 -7.27
C ASP A 258 -7.64 -7.96 -7.77
N ALA A 259 -7.49 -6.75 -8.30
CA ALA A 259 -6.21 -6.24 -8.78
C ALA A 259 -5.24 -5.95 -7.63
N ALA A 260 -5.72 -5.76 -6.40
CA ALA A 260 -4.89 -5.64 -5.19
C ALA A 260 -4.01 -6.86 -4.95
N LEU A 261 -4.40 -8.05 -5.44
CA LEU A 261 -3.58 -9.26 -5.38
C LEU A 261 -2.22 -9.10 -6.08
N LEU A 262 -2.08 -8.15 -7.01
CA LEU A 262 -0.79 -7.82 -7.64
C LEU A 262 0.26 -7.37 -6.61
N SER A 263 -0.16 -6.74 -5.51
CA SER A 263 0.73 -6.29 -4.44
C SER A 263 1.39 -7.44 -3.67
N ILE A 264 0.79 -8.64 -3.71
CA ILE A 264 1.26 -9.80 -2.94
C ILE A 264 1.90 -10.89 -3.79
N ILE A 265 1.54 -11.02 -5.07
CA ILE A 265 2.19 -11.98 -5.98
C ILE A 265 3.45 -11.41 -6.64
N GLY A 266 3.70 -10.11 -6.46
CA GLY A 266 4.86 -9.38 -6.96
C GLY A 266 5.24 -8.27 -5.97
N TYR A 267 5.79 -7.16 -6.48
CA TYR A 267 6.14 -6.02 -5.65
C TYR A 267 4.90 -5.38 -4.97
N PRO A 268 4.98 -5.02 -3.68
CA PRO A 268 6.16 -5.06 -2.83
C PRO A 268 6.37 -6.36 -2.04
N ALA A 269 5.35 -7.22 -1.88
CA ALA A 269 5.37 -8.23 -0.85
C ALA A 269 5.98 -9.58 -1.25
N TYR A 270 5.89 -9.99 -2.52
CA TYR A 270 6.39 -11.31 -2.99
C TYR A 270 5.98 -12.49 -2.09
N ALA A 271 4.75 -12.44 -1.56
CA ALA A 271 4.27 -13.29 -0.49
C ALA A 271 3.96 -14.73 -0.91
N VAL A 272 3.98 -15.05 -2.20
CA VAL A 272 3.58 -16.36 -2.74
C VAL A 272 4.77 -17.02 -3.43
N GLU A 273 5.19 -18.18 -2.91
CA GLU A 273 6.37 -18.90 -3.41
C GLU A 273 6.07 -19.80 -4.62
N ASP A 274 4.83 -20.30 -4.74
CA ASP A 274 4.43 -21.15 -5.86
C ASP A 274 4.27 -20.33 -7.14
N VAL A 275 5.26 -20.46 -8.03
CA VAL A 275 5.32 -19.78 -9.33
C VAL A 275 4.09 -20.07 -10.21
N ASN A 276 3.51 -21.27 -10.14
CA ASN A 276 2.31 -21.61 -10.91
C ASN A 276 1.08 -20.89 -10.35
N LEU A 277 0.97 -20.78 -9.03
CA LEU A 277 -0.10 -20.03 -8.37
C LEU A 277 0.03 -18.53 -8.65
N VAL A 278 1.26 -17.98 -8.60
CA VAL A 278 1.56 -16.60 -8.99
C VAL A 278 1.12 -16.34 -10.43
N LYS A 279 1.55 -17.19 -11.38
CA LYS A 279 1.17 -17.07 -12.79
C LYS A 279 -0.34 -17.15 -12.98
N ARG A 280 -0.99 -18.17 -12.42
CA ARG A 280 -2.45 -18.35 -12.52
C ARG A 280 -3.22 -17.15 -11.95
N THR A 281 -2.73 -16.57 -10.86
CA THR A 281 -3.33 -15.40 -10.23
C THR A 281 -3.17 -14.16 -11.11
N ARG A 282 -1.95 -13.88 -11.57
CA ARG A 282 -1.69 -12.78 -12.53
C ARG A 282 -2.53 -12.92 -13.79
N ASP A 283 -2.53 -14.10 -14.42
CA ASP A 283 -3.29 -14.36 -15.65
C ASP A 283 -4.79 -14.14 -15.45
N LYS A 284 -5.35 -14.53 -14.29
CA LYS A 284 -6.76 -14.29 -13.96
C LYS A 284 -7.05 -12.80 -13.81
N ILE A 285 -6.20 -12.06 -13.10
CA ILE A 285 -6.32 -10.61 -12.92
C ILE A 285 -6.29 -9.92 -14.27
N ILE A 286 -5.26 -10.17 -15.09
CA ILE A 286 -5.13 -9.54 -16.41
C ILE A 286 -6.33 -9.88 -17.29
N LYS A 287 -6.74 -11.15 -17.34
CA LYS A 287 -7.86 -11.58 -18.18
C LYS A 287 -9.20 -10.95 -17.78
N LYS A 288 -9.44 -10.74 -16.49
CA LYS A 288 -10.75 -10.29 -15.98
C LYS A 288 -10.82 -8.78 -15.75
N LEU A 289 -9.72 -8.16 -15.35
CA LEU A 289 -9.71 -6.80 -14.82
C LEU A 289 -8.94 -5.82 -15.68
N ALA A 290 -7.97 -6.26 -16.52
CA ALA A 290 -7.22 -5.33 -17.35
C ALA A 290 -8.10 -4.77 -18.48
N GLY A 291 -8.10 -3.46 -18.59
CA GLY A 291 -8.72 -2.69 -19.66
C GLY A 291 -7.68 -1.93 -20.48
N ASN A 292 -8.12 -0.83 -21.10
CA ASN A 292 -7.25 -0.01 -21.95
C ASN A 292 -6.42 1.00 -21.16
N TYR A 293 -6.94 1.46 -20.03
CA TYR A 293 -6.43 2.55 -19.21
C TYR A 293 -5.98 2.10 -17.81
N GLY A 294 -6.03 0.81 -17.50
CA GLY A 294 -5.61 0.26 -16.22
C GLY A 294 -6.26 -1.08 -15.93
N CYS A 295 -6.31 -1.45 -14.66
CA CYS A 295 -7.16 -2.55 -14.21
C CYS A 295 -8.33 -2.02 -13.40
N LYS A 296 -9.49 -2.67 -13.53
CA LYS A 296 -10.58 -2.55 -12.56
C LYS A 296 -10.08 -3.04 -11.19
N ARG A 297 -10.59 -2.49 -10.09
CA ARG A 297 -10.25 -2.98 -8.74
C ARG A 297 -10.72 -4.42 -8.57
N PHE A 298 -12.00 -4.65 -8.80
CA PHE A 298 -12.63 -5.97 -8.90
C PHE A 298 -13.85 -5.88 -9.83
N LEU A 299 -14.42 -7.01 -10.24
CA LEU A 299 -15.60 -7.02 -11.12
C LEU A 299 -16.83 -6.44 -10.45
N LEU A 300 -17.70 -5.76 -11.20
CA LEU A 300 -18.94 -5.12 -10.73
C LEU A 300 -18.70 -4.06 -9.64
N ASP A 301 -17.52 -3.44 -9.66
CA ASP A 301 -17.20 -2.35 -8.76
C ASP A 301 -17.82 -1.05 -9.28
N GLY A 302 -18.75 -0.49 -8.51
CA GLY A 302 -19.43 0.76 -8.85
C GLY A 302 -18.65 2.03 -8.57
N HIS A 303 -17.50 1.92 -7.90
CA HIS A 303 -16.80 3.09 -7.40
C HIS A 303 -16.28 3.98 -8.51
N GLN A 304 -16.72 5.23 -8.45
CA GLN A 304 -16.51 6.28 -9.43
C GLN A 304 -16.83 5.82 -10.86
N SER A 305 -17.79 4.88 -11.00
CA SER A 305 -18.33 4.49 -12.30
C SER A 305 -19.21 5.61 -12.86
N SER A 306 -19.46 5.59 -14.17
CA SER A 306 -20.21 6.65 -14.85
C SER A 306 -21.67 6.82 -14.40
N ILE A 307 -22.20 5.88 -13.62
CA ILE A 307 -23.57 5.90 -13.10
C ILE A 307 -23.63 5.87 -11.56
N GLU A 308 -22.50 5.94 -10.87
CA GLU A 308 -22.47 5.89 -9.41
C GLU A 308 -23.20 7.10 -8.81
N ASP A 309 -24.06 6.87 -7.81
CA ASP A 309 -24.55 7.94 -6.94
C ASP A 309 -23.49 8.27 -5.88
N PRO A 310 -22.85 9.46 -5.94
CA PRO A 310 -21.77 9.81 -5.01
C PRO A 310 -22.27 10.07 -3.58
N HIS A 311 -23.59 10.12 -3.33
CA HIS A 311 -24.15 10.38 -2.00
C HIS A 311 -24.44 9.10 -1.20
N ARG A 312 -24.23 7.91 -1.79
CA ARG A 312 -24.52 6.62 -1.14
C ARG A 312 -23.23 5.82 -0.95
N LEU A 313 -23.00 5.36 0.28
CA LEU A 313 -21.84 4.55 0.62
C LEU A 313 -22.00 3.08 0.18
N HIS A 314 -23.24 2.57 0.13
CA HIS A 314 -23.57 1.17 -0.11
C HIS A 314 -24.37 1.00 -1.40
N TYR A 315 -24.11 -0.08 -2.14
CA TYR A 315 -24.87 -0.43 -3.34
C TYR A 315 -25.95 -1.44 -3.02
N GLU A 316 -27.06 -1.40 -3.76
CA GLU A 316 -28.02 -2.50 -3.70
C GLU A 316 -27.50 -3.71 -4.48
N PRO A 317 -27.81 -4.96 -4.09
CA PRO A 317 -27.39 -6.15 -4.84
C PRO A 317 -27.82 -6.13 -6.32
N SER A 318 -28.95 -5.50 -6.63
CA SER A 318 -29.44 -5.31 -8.00
C SER A 318 -28.60 -4.32 -8.81
N GLU A 319 -28.03 -3.30 -8.15
CA GLU A 319 -27.25 -2.22 -8.74
C GLU A 319 -25.87 -2.71 -9.22
N LEU A 320 -25.29 -3.71 -8.57
CA LEU A 320 -23.97 -4.23 -8.92
C LEU A 320 -23.87 -4.69 -10.38
N ARG A 321 -24.94 -5.27 -10.93
CA ARG A 321 -24.95 -5.71 -12.33
C ARG A 321 -24.94 -4.56 -13.32
N GLU A 322 -25.39 -3.37 -12.92
CA GLU A 322 -25.38 -2.19 -13.77
C GLU A 322 -23.96 -1.64 -13.97
N PHE A 323 -23.03 -1.97 -13.06
CA PHE A 323 -21.62 -1.60 -13.18
C PHE A 323 -20.82 -2.53 -14.09
N GLU A 324 -21.39 -3.66 -14.53
CA GLU A 324 -20.69 -4.58 -15.43
C GLU A 324 -20.30 -3.85 -16.73
N HIS A 325 -19.02 -3.93 -17.07
CA HIS A 325 -18.40 -3.29 -18.26
C HIS A 325 -18.17 -1.78 -18.16
N ILE A 326 -18.61 -1.12 -17.09
CA ILE A 326 -18.39 0.32 -16.88
C ILE A 326 -17.58 0.61 -15.61
N GLU A 327 -16.99 -0.42 -15.00
CA GLU A 327 -16.11 -0.26 -13.85
C GLU A 327 -14.90 0.60 -14.22
N SER A 328 -14.58 1.58 -13.39
CA SER A 328 -13.45 2.47 -13.61
C SER A 328 -12.11 1.74 -13.62
N GLU A 329 -11.22 2.20 -14.49
CA GLU A 329 -9.92 1.57 -14.73
C GLU A 329 -8.81 2.35 -14.05
N TRP A 330 -8.02 1.67 -13.22
CA TRP A 330 -7.00 2.28 -12.40
C TRP A 330 -5.61 2.05 -13.00
N PRO A 331 -4.92 3.08 -13.50
CA PRO A 331 -3.61 2.94 -14.14
C PRO A 331 -2.52 2.48 -13.18
N LEU A 332 -2.72 2.65 -11.86
CA LEU A 332 -1.76 2.20 -10.85
C LEU A 332 -1.47 0.69 -10.98
N PHE A 333 -2.42 -0.15 -11.38
CA PHE A 333 -2.12 -1.59 -11.47
C PHE A 333 -1.15 -1.93 -12.60
N PHE A 334 -1.08 -1.10 -13.65
CA PHE A 334 -0.03 -1.21 -14.64
C PHE A 334 1.33 -0.79 -14.07
N THR A 335 1.38 0.13 -13.10
CA THR A 335 2.64 0.48 -12.40
C THR A 335 3.11 -0.67 -11.50
N TYR A 336 2.21 -1.39 -10.82
CA TYR A 336 2.55 -2.63 -10.10
C TYR A 336 3.19 -3.66 -11.03
N LEU A 337 2.56 -3.91 -12.18
CA LEU A 337 3.05 -4.89 -13.16
C LEU A 337 4.41 -4.46 -13.74
N LEU A 338 4.60 -3.16 -14.02
CA LEU A 338 5.87 -2.62 -14.48
C LEU A 338 6.96 -2.76 -13.41
N LEU A 339 6.68 -2.41 -12.15
CA LEU A 339 7.63 -2.52 -11.04
C LEU A 339 8.04 -3.98 -10.81
N ASP A 340 7.08 -4.90 -10.81
CA ASP A 340 7.34 -6.33 -10.71
C ASP A 340 8.23 -6.83 -11.86
N ALA A 341 7.93 -6.44 -13.11
CA ALA A 341 8.74 -6.79 -14.27
C ALA A 341 10.17 -6.21 -14.21
N LEU A 342 10.33 -4.98 -13.70
CA LEU A 342 11.63 -4.34 -13.48
C LEU A 342 12.47 -5.12 -12.47
N LEU A 343 11.86 -5.56 -11.35
CA LEU A 343 12.55 -6.30 -10.30
C LEU A 343 12.87 -7.74 -10.70
N ARG A 344 12.06 -8.35 -11.56
CA ARG A 344 12.35 -9.64 -12.22
C ARG A 344 13.32 -9.52 -13.39
N ASN A 345 13.63 -8.30 -13.84
CA ASN A 345 14.47 -8.02 -15.00
C ASN A 345 13.93 -8.63 -16.32
N GLU A 346 12.60 -8.67 -16.48
CA GLU A 346 11.92 -9.23 -17.65
C GLU A 346 11.70 -8.16 -18.73
N LYS A 347 12.62 -8.07 -19.68
CA LYS A 347 12.66 -6.97 -20.68
C LYS A 347 11.39 -6.83 -21.51
N GLU A 348 10.82 -7.93 -21.97
CA GLU A 348 9.61 -7.92 -22.80
C GLU A 348 8.40 -7.38 -22.03
N GLU A 349 8.23 -7.81 -20.77
CA GLU A 349 7.17 -7.30 -19.89
C GLU A 349 7.39 -5.82 -19.53
N ILE A 350 8.65 -5.43 -19.26
CA ILE A 350 9.00 -4.04 -18.99
C ILE A 350 8.57 -3.13 -20.15
N ASP A 351 8.92 -3.50 -21.38
CA ASP A 351 8.59 -2.70 -22.56
C ASP A 351 7.08 -2.70 -22.82
N TYR A 352 6.42 -3.85 -22.66
CA TYR A 352 4.97 -3.95 -22.80
C TYR A 352 4.22 -3.01 -21.83
N TRP A 353 4.53 -3.07 -20.53
CA TRP A 353 3.84 -2.26 -19.53
C TRP A 353 4.21 -0.77 -19.61
N LYS A 354 5.46 -0.44 -19.96
CA LYS A 354 5.84 0.96 -20.27
C LYS A 354 5.03 1.53 -21.42
N ASN A 355 4.89 0.78 -22.51
CA ASN A 355 4.12 1.22 -23.68
C ASN A 355 2.63 1.38 -23.36
N LYS A 356 2.08 0.51 -22.50
CA LYS A 356 0.70 0.63 -22.00
C LYS A 356 0.49 1.83 -21.09
N LEU A 357 1.46 2.17 -20.24
CA LEU A 357 1.39 3.32 -19.33
C LEU A 357 1.61 4.67 -20.02
N GLN A 358 2.48 4.72 -21.03
CA GLN A 358 2.88 5.97 -21.68
C GLN A 358 1.72 6.86 -22.18
N PRO A 359 0.65 6.33 -22.82
CA PRO A 359 -0.48 7.15 -23.25
C PRO A 359 -1.41 7.58 -22.10
N LEU A 360 -1.23 7.03 -20.89
CA LEU A 360 -2.09 7.29 -19.73
C LEU A 360 -1.62 8.46 -18.87
N PHE A 361 -0.53 9.10 -19.25
CA PHE A 361 -0.08 10.31 -18.57
C PHE A 361 -0.86 11.53 -19.05
N VAL A 362 -1.38 12.29 -18.10
CA VAL A 362 -2.04 13.57 -18.32
C VAL A 362 -1.07 14.70 -17.98
N GLU A 363 -0.98 15.71 -18.84
CA GLU A 363 -0.11 16.86 -18.59
C GLU A 363 -0.81 17.90 -17.71
N GLN A 364 -0.16 18.27 -16.60
CA GLN A 364 -0.60 19.34 -15.70
C GLN A 364 0.62 20.13 -15.22
N ASP A 365 0.59 21.46 -15.37
CA ASP A 365 1.69 22.37 -15.00
C ASP A 365 3.07 21.95 -15.55
N GLY A 366 3.07 21.47 -16.81
CA GLY A 366 4.26 20.99 -17.52
C GLY A 366 4.82 19.65 -17.00
N LYS A 367 4.07 18.94 -16.15
CA LYS A 367 4.44 17.62 -15.62
C LYS A 367 3.47 16.56 -16.14
N LYS A 368 3.99 15.37 -16.41
CA LYS A 368 3.21 14.20 -16.80
C LYS A 368 2.81 13.43 -15.54
N LEU A 369 1.53 13.42 -15.22
CA LEU A 369 0.96 12.79 -14.04
C LEU A 369 0.08 11.60 -14.44
N LEU A 370 0.02 10.57 -13.60
CA LEU A 370 -0.99 9.53 -13.74
C LEU A 370 -2.21 9.94 -12.90
N PRO A 371 -3.43 9.88 -13.46
CA PRO A 371 -4.64 10.09 -12.68
C PRO A 371 -4.87 8.91 -11.73
N GLU A 372 -5.75 9.10 -10.76
CA GLU A 372 -6.24 8.03 -9.87
C GLU A 372 -6.89 6.90 -10.68
N LEU A 373 -7.80 7.27 -11.60
CA LEU A 373 -8.53 6.35 -12.47
C LEU A 373 -9.01 7.02 -13.76
N TYR A 374 -9.50 6.18 -14.67
CA TYR A 374 -10.23 6.53 -15.88
C TYR A 374 -11.67 6.00 -15.79
N ILE A 375 -12.64 6.89 -16.01
CA ILE A 375 -14.08 6.53 -16.00
C ILE A 375 -14.44 5.92 -17.35
N VAL A 376 -15.07 4.75 -17.33
CA VAL A 376 -15.59 4.09 -18.54
C VAL A 376 -17.04 4.54 -18.77
N PRO A 377 -17.35 5.22 -19.90
CA PRO A 377 -18.71 5.68 -20.15
C PRO A 377 -19.63 4.52 -20.52
N LYS A 378 -20.91 4.61 -20.15
CA LYS A 378 -21.94 3.60 -20.42
C LYS A 378 -22.15 3.26 -21.90
N GLU A 379 -21.79 4.18 -22.79
CA GLU A 379 -21.93 4.04 -24.24
C GLU A 379 -20.76 3.29 -24.91
N SER A 380 -19.78 2.83 -24.13
CA SER A 380 -18.52 2.22 -24.61
C SER A 380 -18.67 0.82 -25.19
#